data_AF-A0A8C5N6P7-F1
#
_entry.id   AF-A0A8C5N6P7-F1
#
_cell.length_a   1.000
_cell.length_b   1.000
_cell.length_c   1.000
_cell.angle_alpha   90.00
_cell.angle_beta   90.00
_cell.angle_gamma   90.00
#
_symmetry.space_group_name_H-M   'P 1'
#
loop_
_entity.id
_entity.type
_entity.pdbx_description
1 polymer ?
#
loop_
_entity_poly.entity_id
_entity_poly.type
_entity_poly.pdbx_seq_one_letter_code
_entity_poly.pdbx_strand_id
1 'polypeptide(L)'
;MNHFNIMTDGDVCKWLHSNSSTYLWKLLHISRNVLVEFRCFLGEWDVGLCDSSPRSISIKGLGIQERHAVFKNEARRVTLTPLAGSKVTVNGNVVSQPVELQHLDRLILGSNCTYLFVGYPSERGGDDWSRYDYDYFQSELAAAEGIHLGEPSTGSSQTDPSLLAVFYDCIKLMPMVAEANQMSQELNKGVDFKLEIKNLALSDSKGHDLEKDIVVKVTSKHSKQVWVWSKAKFVNRKFLMEDVYEQHQAEQCSDQGATEPSAVTLPRDKDPFWDPVEPLLLGTAHLWLQSLAFRIPLQEQLEVLGSEGTEEAILQAQLVPCTPTGLSLGEDDILIDPSDLLGRRLDFQVVLDQCCGLRWIKEARNRGVQIGFRLFDCSQPVYSPALWHNINPLLDHKVHFASLQTSKHLLNYLQSSAVVLELWGLQEGCSHLVSSLQTMRMTPESIFLIDETDPFETSAVSSELMSVKALQQDLDELKSVNASLRKENHILREKLNAARTGGDGVRGRSVRPSCDAEFARALKVFYHSMTSVRGQLQRLRRHRPSEESDLLGLKLFVDEHRRLLRDFSEQMEESVSTLKQDVAAIVRRKRERSGVWP
;
A
#
# COMPACT_ATOMS: atom_id res chain seq x y z
N MET A 1 -26.13 -24.01 -37.20
CA MET A 1 -25.36 -25.01 -36.44
C MET A 1 -24.19 -24.27 -35.81
N ASN A 2 -24.26 -24.02 -34.51
CA ASN A 2 -23.14 -23.45 -33.75
C ASN A 2 -22.05 -24.53 -33.68
N HIS A 3 -20.91 -24.28 -34.32
CA HIS A 3 -19.78 -25.21 -34.25
C HIS A 3 -19.00 -24.90 -32.97
N PHE A 4 -19.16 -25.76 -31.96
CA PHE A 4 -18.31 -25.76 -30.77
C PHE A 4 -16.97 -26.38 -31.14
N ASN A 5 -15.91 -25.58 -31.22
CA ASN A 5 -14.53 -26.06 -31.28
C ASN A 5 -13.80 -25.57 -30.04
N ILE A 6 -13.36 -26.50 -29.20
CA ILE A 6 -12.42 -26.23 -28.11
C ILE A 6 -11.02 -26.18 -28.76
N MET A 7 -10.35 -25.04 -28.72
CA MET A 7 -9.01 -24.86 -29.30
C MET A 7 -7.98 -24.54 -28.22
N THR A 8 -6.77 -25.10 -28.37
CA THR A 8 -5.60 -24.76 -27.54
C THR A 8 -4.89 -23.53 -28.11
N ASP A 9 -4.14 -22.76 -27.29
CA ASP A 9 -3.51 -21.47 -27.70
C ASP A 9 -2.72 -21.55 -29.02
N GLY A 10 -2.05 -22.67 -29.29
CA GLY A 10 -1.28 -22.88 -30.52
C GLY A 10 -2.13 -23.14 -31.78
N ASP A 11 -3.35 -23.67 -31.61
CA ASP A 11 -4.28 -23.97 -32.72
C ASP A 11 -5.05 -22.71 -33.15
N VAL A 12 -5.24 -21.78 -32.22
CA VAL A 12 -5.95 -20.50 -32.41
C VAL A 12 -5.23 -19.63 -33.41
N CYS A 13 -3.91 -19.47 -33.26
CA CYS A 13 -3.09 -18.71 -34.21
C CYS A 13 -3.13 -19.29 -35.62
N LYS A 14 -3.01 -20.62 -35.78
CA LYS A 14 -3.03 -21.26 -37.10
C LYS A 14 -4.41 -21.23 -37.76
N TRP A 15 -5.48 -21.28 -36.98
CA TRP A 15 -6.84 -21.34 -37.49
C TRP A 15 -7.43 -19.97 -37.83
N LEU A 16 -7.05 -18.91 -37.11
CA LEU A 16 -7.44 -17.52 -37.40
C LEU A 16 -6.85 -16.98 -38.71
N HIS A 17 -5.70 -17.51 -39.15
CA HIS A 17 -5.07 -17.22 -40.45
C HIS A 17 -5.73 -17.96 -41.63
N SER A 18 -6.77 -18.76 -41.38
CA SER A 18 -7.56 -19.37 -42.47
C SER A 18 -8.37 -18.30 -43.21
N ASN A 19 -7.83 -17.85 -44.34
CA ASN A 19 -8.45 -16.91 -45.28
C ASN A 19 -9.71 -17.44 -45.99
N SER A 20 -10.18 -18.66 -45.70
CA SER A 20 -11.15 -19.37 -46.54
C SER A 20 -12.61 -19.18 -46.16
N SER A 21 -12.96 -18.14 -45.41
CA SER A 21 -14.29 -18.10 -44.78
C SER A 21 -14.92 -16.71 -44.88
N THR A 22 -15.94 -16.61 -45.73
CA THR A 22 -16.75 -15.45 -46.18
C THR A 22 -17.57 -14.78 -45.06
N TYR A 23 -17.13 -14.86 -43.81
CA TYR A 23 -17.97 -14.63 -42.64
C TYR A 23 -17.68 -13.30 -41.94
N LEU A 24 -18.78 -12.78 -41.40
CA LEU A 24 -18.91 -11.67 -40.51
C LEU A 24 -18.11 -11.87 -39.20
N TRP A 25 -17.96 -10.79 -38.43
CA TRP A 25 -17.23 -10.70 -37.16
C TRP A 25 -17.42 -11.90 -36.19
N LYS A 26 -16.45 -12.08 -35.27
CA LYS A 26 -16.43 -13.18 -34.30
C LYS A 26 -16.38 -12.66 -32.86
N LEU A 27 -16.96 -13.43 -31.95
CA LEU A 27 -16.81 -13.26 -30.50
C LEU A 27 -16.08 -14.47 -29.94
N LEU A 28 -14.93 -14.26 -29.30
CA LEU A 28 -14.11 -15.33 -28.71
C LEU A 28 -14.25 -15.30 -27.19
N HIS A 29 -14.92 -16.29 -26.60
CA HIS A 29 -14.96 -16.43 -25.14
C HIS A 29 -13.58 -16.82 -24.62
N ILE A 30 -13.02 -16.05 -23.70
CA ILE A 30 -11.75 -16.35 -23.05
C ILE A 30 -12.09 -16.77 -21.62
N SER A 31 -12.22 -18.07 -21.37
CA SER A 31 -12.03 -18.59 -20.01
C SER A 31 -10.65 -19.22 -19.91
N ARG A 32 -10.13 -19.39 -18.69
CA ARG A 32 -8.81 -20.02 -18.44
C ARG A 32 -8.66 -21.29 -19.29
N ASN A 33 -7.98 -21.15 -20.44
CA ASN A 33 -7.64 -22.16 -21.44
C ASN A 33 -8.79 -22.76 -22.28
N VAL A 34 -9.95 -22.10 -22.41
CA VAL A 34 -11.02 -22.54 -23.34
C VAL A 34 -11.53 -21.38 -24.17
N LEU A 35 -11.33 -21.48 -25.49
CA LEU A 35 -11.86 -20.55 -26.48
C LEU A 35 -13.15 -21.09 -27.11
N VAL A 36 -14.20 -20.27 -27.12
CA VAL A 36 -15.46 -20.56 -27.81
C VAL A 36 -15.74 -19.47 -28.84
N GLU A 37 -16.00 -19.86 -30.08
CA GLU A 37 -16.30 -18.95 -31.19
C GLU A 37 -17.80 -18.83 -31.44
N PHE A 38 -18.30 -17.60 -31.50
CA PHE A 38 -19.62 -17.28 -32.05
C PHE A 38 -19.50 -16.53 -33.37
N ARG A 39 -20.28 -16.95 -34.37
CA ARG A 39 -20.36 -16.31 -35.70
C ARG A 39 -21.72 -15.66 -35.89
N CYS A 40 -21.72 -14.38 -36.21
CA CYS A 40 -22.94 -13.57 -36.25
C CYS A 40 -23.16 -12.97 -37.64
N PHE A 41 -24.37 -13.03 -38.18
CA PHE A 41 -24.68 -12.52 -39.53
C PHE A 41 -25.25 -11.09 -39.51
N LEU A 42 -25.52 -10.51 -40.69
CA LEU A 42 -26.12 -9.17 -40.81
C LEU A 42 -27.47 -9.14 -40.07
N GLY A 43 -27.77 -8.02 -39.40
CA GLY A 43 -28.94 -7.86 -38.56
C GLY A 43 -28.63 -7.89 -37.06
N GLU A 44 -29.67 -8.11 -36.26
CA GLU A 44 -29.62 -8.08 -34.80
C GLU A 44 -29.47 -9.48 -34.22
N TRP A 45 -28.62 -9.59 -33.19
CA TRP A 45 -28.31 -10.80 -32.45
C TRP A 45 -28.46 -10.54 -30.96
N ASP A 46 -29.36 -11.28 -30.31
CA ASP A 46 -29.54 -11.23 -28.86
C ASP A 46 -28.46 -12.09 -28.18
N VAL A 47 -27.94 -11.63 -27.05
CA VAL A 47 -27.00 -12.38 -26.20
C VAL A 47 -27.59 -12.47 -24.81
N GLY A 48 -27.60 -13.66 -24.22
CA GLY A 48 -28.15 -13.88 -22.87
C GLY A 48 -28.23 -15.36 -22.51
N LEU A 49 -28.99 -15.70 -21.46
CA LEU A 49 -29.27 -17.10 -21.10
C LEU A 49 -30.21 -17.77 -22.12
N CYS A 50 -31.19 -17.03 -22.62
CA CYS A 50 -32.27 -17.53 -23.45
C CYS A 50 -31.79 -17.98 -24.84
N ASP A 51 -32.09 -19.22 -25.21
CA ASP A 51 -31.86 -19.76 -26.57
C ASP A 51 -33.19 -19.91 -27.32
N SER A 52 -33.92 -18.79 -27.47
CA SER A 52 -35.28 -18.79 -28.02
C SER A 52 -35.36 -18.48 -29.52
N SER A 53 -34.24 -18.12 -30.17
CA SER A 53 -34.25 -17.74 -31.58
C SER A 53 -33.01 -18.23 -32.35
N PRO A 54 -33.10 -18.41 -33.68
CA PRO A 54 -31.92 -18.72 -34.49
C PRO A 54 -30.89 -17.56 -34.56
N ARG A 55 -31.21 -16.40 -33.97
CA ARG A 55 -30.32 -15.23 -33.85
C ARG A 55 -30.01 -14.90 -32.39
N SER A 56 -30.10 -15.86 -31.47
CA SER A 56 -29.61 -15.72 -30.10
C SER A 56 -28.26 -16.42 -29.90
N ILE A 57 -27.43 -15.81 -29.07
CA ILE A 57 -26.17 -16.36 -28.58
C ILE A 57 -26.38 -16.67 -27.10
N SER A 58 -26.58 -17.95 -26.79
CA SER A 58 -26.70 -18.40 -25.42
C SER A 58 -25.32 -18.45 -24.76
N ILE A 59 -25.16 -17.69 -23.68
CA ILE A 59 -23.95 -17.67 -22.85
C ILE A 59 -24.32 -18.00 -21.41
N LYS A 60 -23.41 -18.65 -20.69
CA LYS A 60 -23.59 -19.00 -19.29
C LYS A 60 -22.57 -18.27 -18.43
N GLY A 61 -23.01 -17.77 -17.29
CA GLY A 61 -22.15 -17.16 -16.29
C GLY A 61 -22.94 -16.32 -15.29
N LEU A 62 -22.32 -16.06 -14.15
CA LEU A 62 -22.91 -15.26 -13.07
C LEU A 62 -23.26 -13.84 -13.56
N GLY A 63 -24.50 -13.41 -13.34
CA GLY A 63 -24.99 -12.08 -13.70
C GLY A 63 -25.33 -11.89 -15.19
N ILE A 64 -25.30 -12.97 -15.98
CA ILE A 64 -25.90 -12.96 -17.32
C ILE A 64 -27.42 -12.95 -17.18
N GLN A 65 -28.08 -12.08 -17.96
CA GLN A 65 -29.53 -11.94 -17.96
C GLN A 65 -30.13 -12.80 -19.08
N GLU A 66 -31.43 -13.11 -19.01
CA GLU A 66 -32.16 -13.81 -20.08
C GLU A 66 -31.94 -13.17 -21.46
N ARG A 67 -32.03 -11.84 -21.50
CA ARG A 67 -31.54 -11.01 -22.61
C ARG A 67 -30.61 -9.96 -22.02
N HIS A 68 -29.32 -10.12 -22.28
CA HIS A 68 -28.26 -9.34 -21.66
C HIS A 68 -27.78 -8.17 -22.53
N ALA A 69 -27.58 -8.41 -23.82
CA ALA A 69 -27.17 -7.39 -24.77
C ALA A 69 -27.62 -7.73 -26.18
N VAL A 70 -27.63 -6.73 -27.07
CA VAL A 70 -27.93 -6.90 -28.49
C VAL A 70 -26.74 -6.44 -29.32
N PHE A 71 -26.25 -7.31 -30.19
CA PHE A 71 -25.29 -6.96 -31.22
C PHE A 71 -26.04 -6.66 -32.51
N LYS A 72 -25.91 -5.43 -33.00
CA LYS A 72 -26.50 -4.99 -34.26
C LYS A 72 -25.42 -4.85 -35.31
N ASN A 73 -25.58 -5.51 -36.45
CA ASN A 73 -24.65 -5.39 -37.58
C ASN A 73 -25.35 -4.79 -38.79
N GLU A 74 -25.03 -3.53 -39.10
CA GLU A 74 -25.54 -2.78 -40.24
C GLU A 74 -24.39 -2.11 -41.00
N ALA A 75 -24.37 -2.25 -42.32
CA ALA A 75 -23.37 -1.62 -43.19
C ALA A 75 -21.90 -1.89 -42.77
N ARG A 76 -21.60 -3.11 -42.29
CA ARG A 76 -20.30 -3.51 -41.74
C ARG A 76 -19.86 -2.79 -40.46
N ARG A 77 -20.78 -2.13 -39.76
CA ARG A 77 -20.55 -1.60 -38.41
C ARG A 77 -21.29 -2.46 -37.41
N VAL A 78 -20.60 -2.86 -36.35
CA VAL A 78 -21.16 -3.66 -35.27
C VAL A 78 -21.35 -2.76 -34.06
N THR A 79 -22.58 -2.67 -33.57
CA THR A 79 -22.93 -1.90 -32.38
C THR A 79 -23.40 -2.85 -31.29
N LEU A 80 -22.83 -2.73 -30.09
CA LEU A 80 -23.24 -3.43 -28.89
C LEU A 80 -24.17 -2.54 -28.07
N THR A 81 -25.37 -3.03 -27.78
CA THR A 81 -26.35 -2.33 -26.95
C THR A 81 -26.62 -3.13 -25.68
N PRO A 82 -26.19 -2.64 -24.50
CA PRO A 82 -26.54 -3.24 -23.21
C PRO A 82 -28.04 -3.16 -22.95
N LEU A 83 -28.63 -4.20 -22.38
CA LEU A 83 -30.04 -4.18 -21.95
C LEU A 83 -30.15 -3.76 -20.47
N ALA A 84 -31.35 -3.32 -20.08
CA ALA A 84 -31.60 -2.84 -18.71
C ALA A 84 -31.24 -3.92 -17.68
N GLY A 85 -30.50 -3.53 -16.63
CA GLY A 85 -30.03 -4.44 -15.59
C GLY A 85 -28.83 -5.31 -15.97
N SER A 86 -28.29 -5.18 -17.18
CA SER A 86 -27.13 -5.94 -17.64
C SER A 86 -25.82 -5.16 -17.46
N LYS A 87 -24.80 -5.82 -16.92
CA LYS A 87 -23.46 -5.27 -16.79
C LYS A 87 -22.63 -5.63 -18.02
N VAL A 88 -22.25 -4.62 -18.80
CA VAL A 88 -21.40 -4.76 -19.98
C VAL A 88 -20.21 -3.84 -19.82
N THR A 89 -19.01 -4.39 -19.96
CA THR A 89 -17.76 -3.64 -19.95
C THR A 89 -17.12 -3.76 -21.33
N VAL A 90 -16.67 -2.64 -21.89
CA VAL A 90 -15.90 -2.55 -23.13
C VAL A 90 -14.57 -1.88 -22.79
N ASN A 91 -13.46 -2.55 -23.06
CA ASN A 91 -12.12 -1.97 -22.94
C ASN A 91 -11.83 -1.44 -21.52
N GLY A 92 -12.19 -2.23 -20.50
CA GLY A 92 -12.10 -1.87 -19.08
C GLY A 92 -13.20 -0.93 -18.55
N ASN A 93 -14.03 -0.34 -19.42
CA ASN A 93 -15.04 0.65 -19.02
C ASN A 93 -16.47 0.10 -19.08
N VAL A 94 -17.25 0.31 -18.02
CA VAL A 94 -18.67 -0.09 -18.00
C VAL A 94 -19.49 0.80 -18.93
N VAL A 95 -20.28 0.19 -19.81
CA VAL A 95 -21.10 0.89 -20.82
C VAL A 95 -22.59 0.65 -20.56
N SER A 96 -23.39 1.71 -20.70
CA SER A 96 -24.85 1.68 -20.56
C SER A 96 -25.61 2.15 -21.80
N GLN A 97 -24.90 2.72 -22.78
CA GLN A 97 -25.44 3.19 -24.06
C GLN A 97 -24.90 2.31 -25.21
N PRO A 98 -25.54 2.35 -26.39
CA PRO A 98 -25.01 1.68 -27.58
C PRO A 98 -23.59 2.15 -27.92
N VAL A 99 -22.68 1.20 -28.13
CA VAL A 99 -21.26 1.45 -28.48
C VAL A 99 -20.92 0.73 -29.78
N GLU A 100 -20.29 1.45 -30.70
CA GLU A 100 -19.72 0.84 -31.91
C GLU A 100 -18.42 0.12 -31.57
N LEU A 101 -18.33 -1.17 -31.92
CA LEU A 101 -17.20 -2.02 -31.63
C LEU A 101 -16.15 -1.95 -32.74
N GLN A 102 -14.89 -1.89 -32.32
CA GLN A 102 -13.72 -1.94 -33.19
C GLN A 102 -12.99 -3.27 -33.03
N HIS A 103 -12.30 -3.70 -34.09
CA HIS A 103 -11.49 -4.92 -34.03
C HIS A 103 -10.56 -4.91 -32.81
N LEU A 104 -10.57 -6.01 -32.06
CA LEU A 104 -9.83 -6.23 -30.82
C LEU A 104 -10.42 -5.52 -29.59
N ASP A 105 -11.69 -5.09 -29.63
CA ASP A 105 -12.40 -4.68 -28.42
C ASP A 105 -12.57 -5.83 -27.43
N ARG A 106 -12.28 -5.55 -26.15
CA ARG A 106 -12.37 -6.50 -25.04
C ARG A 106 -13.71 -6.30 -24.36
N LEU A 107 -14.54 -7.33 -24.36
CA LEU A 107 -15.87 -7.30 -23.78
C LEU A 107 -15.89 -8.13 -22.50
N ILE A 108 -16.54 -7.64 -21.45
CA ILE A 108 -16.91 -8.44 -20.28
C ILE A 108 -18.43 -8.33 -20.14
N LEU A 109 -19.11 -9.46 -20.24
CA LEU A 109 -20.55 -9.57 -20.05
C LEU A 109 -20.84 -10.18 -18.67
N GLY A 110 -21.83 -9.65 -17.96
CA GLY A 110 -22.15 -10.06 -16.60
C GLY A 110 -21.01 -9.77 -15.62
N SER A 111 -20.72 -10.74 -14.75
CA SER A 111 -19.71 -10.55 -13.69
C SER A 111 -18.29 -10.73 -14.21
N ASN A 112 -18.08 -11.69 -15.12
CA ASN A 112 -16.74 -12.15 -15.49
C ASN A 112 -16.67 -12.90 -16.86
N CYS A 113 -17.71 -12.87 -17.69
CA CYS A 113 -17.65 -13.56 -18.98
C CYS A 113 -16.86 -12.70 -19.97
N THR A 114 -15.57 -13.00 -20.16
CA THR A 114 -14.69 -12.21 -21.02
C THR A 114 -14.71 -12.69 -22.48
N TYR A 115 -14.75 -11.75 -23.41
CA TYR A 115 -14.78 -12.02 -24.84
C TYR A 115 -13.93 -11.04 -25.65
N LEU A 116 -13.22 -11.52 -26.67
CA LEU A 116 -12.57 -10.66 -27.66
C LEU A 116 -13.46 -10.47 -28.89
N PHE A 117 -13.71 -9.23 -29.29
CA PHE A 117 -14.39 -8.91 -30.54
C PHE A 117 -13.39 -8.89 -31.71
N VAL A 118 -13.63 -9.74 -32.70
CA VAL A 118 -12.81 -9.83 -33.91
C VAL A 118 -13.61 -9.28 -35.09
N GLY A 119 -13.22 -8.09 -35.55
CA GLY A 119 -13.84 -7.38 -36.65
C GLY A 119 -13.69 -8.06 -38.02
N TYR A 120 -14.12 -7.36 -39.06
CA TYR A 120 -14.08 -7.87 -40.43
C TYR A 120 -12.64 -8.13 -40.90
N PRO A 121 -12.39 -9.10 -41.80
CA PRO A 121 -11.04 -9.35 -42.32
C PRO A 121 -10.32 -8.11 -42.87
N SER A 122 -11.06 -7.14 -43.42
CA SER A 122 -10.51 -5.87 -43.90
C SER A 122 -10.02 -4.92 -42.81
N GLU A 123 -10.48 -5.11 -41.57
CA GLU A 123 -10.08 -4.33 -40.39
C GLU A 123 -8.89 -4.97 -39.66
N ARG A 124 -8.50 -6.19 -40.05
CA ARG A 124 -7.44 -6.96 -39.39
C ARG A 124 -6.09 -6.54 -39.95
N GLY A 125 -5.24 -5.99 -39.09
CA GLY A 125 -3.84 -5.70 -39.40
C GLY A 125 -2.94 -6.94 -39.25
N GLY A 126 -1.63 -6.72 -39.29
CA GLY A 126 -0.62 -7.71 -38.91
C GLY A 126 -0.43 -7.80 -37.39
N ASP A 127 -1.48 -7.55 -36.62
CA ASP A 127 -1.41 -7.45 -35.16
C ASP A 127 -1.10 -8.82 -34.55
N ASP A 128 -0.31 -8.84 -33.47
CA ASP A 128 -0.07 -10.04 -32.68
C ASP A 128 -1.19 -10.23 -31.66
N TRP A 129 -2.07 -11.20 -31.91
CA TRP A 129 -3.25 -11.41 -31.07
C TRP A 129 -2.98 -12.37 -29.92
N SER A 130 -1.81 -13.03 -29.89
CA SER A 130 -1.44 -14.00 -28.84
C SER A 130 -1.31 -13.35 -27.46
N ARG A 131 -1.15 -12.03 -27.41
CA ARG A 131 -1.10 -11.24 -26.17
C ARG A 131 -2.43 -11.09 -25.44
N TYR A 132 -3.57 -11.36 -26.12
CA TYR A 132 -4.90 -11.14 -25.56
C TYR A 132 -5.38 -12.38 -24.80
N ASP A 133 -4.72 -12.68 -23.69
CA ASP A 133 -5.13 -13.72 -22.76
C ASP A 133 -6.06 -13.16 -21.66
N TYR A 134 -6.56 -14.04 -20.79
CA TYR A 134 -7.44 -13.65 -19.69
C TYR A 134 -6.76 -12.63 -18.76
N ASP A 135 -5.47 -12.80 -18.48
CA ASP A 135 -4.73 -11.94 -17.57
C ASP A 135 -4.56 -10.52 -18.15
N TYR A 136 -4.40 -10.39 -19.47
CA TYR A 136 -4.40 -9.09 -20.16
C TYR A 136 -5.71 -8.33 -19.95
N PHE A 137 -6.85 -9.00 -20.10
CA PHE A 137 -8.17 -8.37 -19.90
C PHE A 137 -8.36 -7.88 -18.46
N GLN A 138 -7.97 -8.72 -17.49
CA GLN A 138 -8.03 -8.34 -16.09
C GLN A 138 -7.03 -7.23 -15.75
N SER A 139 -5.86 -7.19 -16.39
CA SER A 139 -4.89 -6.11 -16.21
C SER A 139 -5.41 -4.76 -16.73
N GLU A 140 -6.15 -4.76 -17.83
CA GLU A 140 -6.80 -3.57 -18.38
C GLU A 140 -7.93 -3.09 -17.46
N LEU A 141 -8.72 -4.03 -16.93
CA LEU A 141 -9.77 -3.73 -15.95
C LEU A 141 -9.16 -3.14 -14.65
N ALA A 142 -8.08 -3.74 -14.15
CA ALA A 142 -7.33 -3.24 -13.00
C ALA A 142 -6.84 -1.81 -13.24
N ALA A 143 -6.26 -1.54 -14.42
CA ALA A 143 -5.78 -0.22 -14.79
C ALA A 143 -6.91 0.82 -14.86
N ALA A 144 -8.09 0.44 -15.37
CA ALA A 144 -9.27 1.30 -15.41
C ALA A 144 -9.79 1.64 -13.99
N GLU A 145 -9.61 0.74 -13.02
CA GLU A 145 -9.88 0.98 -11.60
C GLU A 145 -8.75 1.75 -10.88
N GLY A 146 -7.70 2.16 -11.59
CA GLY A 146 -6.56 2.90 -11.05
C GLY A 146 -5.43 2.01 -10.52
N ILE A 147 -5.55 0.68 -10.62
CA ILE A 147 -4.53 -0.29 -10.22
C ILE A 147 -3.61 -0.57 -11.41
N HIS A 148 -2.52 0.18 -11.56
CA HIS A 148 -1.56 0.01 -12.65
C HIS A 148 -0.13 -0.12 -12.13
N LEU A 149 0.61 -1.07 -12.69
CA LEU A 149 2.07 -1.02 -12.64
C LEU A 149 2.47 0.19 -13.49
N GLY A 150 3.11 1.19 -12.90
CA GLY A 150 3.60 2.35 -13.65
C GLY A 150 4.33 1.88 -14.91
N GLU A 151 4.09 2.56 -16.05
CA GLU A 151 4.76 2.21 -17.31
C GLU A 151 6.26 2.10 -17.08
N PRO A 152 6.94 1.08 -17.64
CA PRO A 152 8.39 1.01 -17.58
C PRO A 152 8.94 2.20 -18.35
N SER A 153 9.14 3.31 -17.65
CA SER A 153 9.86 4.45 -18.18
C SER A 153 11.18 3.90 -18.72
N THR A 154 11.45 4.19 -19.99
CA THR A 154 12.60 3.71 -20.76
C THR A 154 13.91 4.02 -20.02
N GLY A 155 14.33 3.15 -19.09
CA GLY A 155 15.49 3.37 -18.24
C GLY A 155 15.54 2.67 -16.88
N SER A 156 14.42 2.28 -16.24
CA SER A 156 14.44 1.53 -14.97
C SER A 156 13.76 0.16 -15.12
N SER A 157 14.54 -0.85 -15.47
CA SER A 157 14.04 -2.19 -15.79
C SER A 157 13.72 -3.09 -14.59
N GLN A 158 13.36 -2.55 -13.42
CA GLN A 158 12.83 -3.37 -12.33
C GLN A 158 11.69 -2.62 -11.63
N THR A 159 10.47 -3.02 -11.94
CA THR A 159 9.30 -2.79 -11.09
C THR A 159 9.56 -3.44 -9.72
N ASP A 160 9.24 -2.74 -8.64
CA ASP A 160 9.31 -3.28 -7.27
C ASP A 160 8.66 -4.67 -7.22
N PRO A 161 9.39 -5.73 -6.82
CA PRO A 161 8.85 -7.09 -6.75
C PRO A 161 7.59 -7.19 -5.89
N SER A 162 7.45 -6.38 -4.85
CA SER A 162 6.24 -6.33 -4.02
C SER A 162 5.05 -5.78 -4.79
N LEU A 163 5.22 -4.66 -5.50
CA LEU A 163 4.18 -4.12 -6.39
C LEU A 163 3.76 -5.11 -7.48
N LEU A 164 4.72 -5.81 -8.06
CA LEU A 164 4.43 -6.83 -9.08
C LEU A 164 3.62 -8.00 -8.50
N ALA A 165 3.97 -8.49 -7.31
CA ALA A 165 3.24 -9.56 -6.64
C ALA A 165 1.79 -9.16 -6.33
N VAL A 166 1.58 -7.95 -5.79
CA VAL A 166 0.23 -7.42 -5.50
C VAL A 166 -0.57 -7.27 -6.79
N PHE A 167 0.03 -6.79 -7.88
CA PHE A 167 -0.66 -6.64 -9.16
C PHE A 167 -1.17 -7.98 -9.71
N TYR A 168 -0.36 -9.05 -9.64
CA TYR A 168 -0.81 -10.38 -10.02
C TYR A 168 -1.95 -10.90 -9.14
N ASP A 169 -1.95 -10.56 -7.86
CA ASP A 169 -3.04 -10.91 -6.96
C ASP A 169 -4.31 -10.11 -7.26
N CYS A 170 -4.19 -8.84 -7.62
CA CYS A 170 -5.33 -8.03 -8.06
C CYS A 170 -6.01 -8.65 -9.27
N ILE A 171 -5.25 -8.95 -10.32
CA ILE A 171 -5.75 -9.60 -11.55
C ILE A 171 -6.51 -10.88 -11.24
N LYS A 172 -6.04 -11.68 -10.27
CA LYS A 172 -6.69 -12.93 -9.88
C LYS A 172 -7.93 -12.73 -9.02
N LEU A 173 -7.96 -11.71 -8.16
CA LEU A 173 -9.04 -11.48 -7.19
C LEU A 173 -10.18 -10.63 -7.74
N MET A 174 -9.93 -9.69 -8.65
CA MET A 174 -10.97 -8.87 -9.30
C MET A 174 -12.16 -9.68 -9.82
N PRO A 175 -11.97 -10.75 -10.61
CA PRO A 175 -13.09 -11.56 -11.09
C PRO A 175 -13.85 -12.23 -9.95
N MET A 176 -13.13 -12.72 -8.93
CA MET A 176 -13.75 -13.35 -7.76
C MET A 176 -14.59 -12.36 -6.95
N VAL A 177 -14.13 -11.11 -6.82
CA VAL A 177 -14.85 -10.01 -6.17
C VAL A 177 -16.12 -9.66 -6.96
N ALA A 178 -16.04 -9.62 -8.29
CA ALA A 178 -17.20 -9.39 -9.15
C ALA A 178 -18.25 -10.51 -9.00
N GLU A 179 -17.81 -11.77 -9.00
CA GLU A 179 -18.68 -12.94 -8.78
C GLU A 179 -19.31 -12.93 -7.37
N ALA A 180 -18.54 -12.63 -6.32
CA ALA A 180 -19.05 -12.53 -4.96
C ALA A 180 -20.11 -11.44 -4.80
N ASN A 181 -19.91 -10.28 -5.44
CA ASN A 181 -20.89 -9.20 -5.49
C ASN A 181 -22.18 -9.64 -6.21
N GLN A 182 -22.05 -10.36 -7.32
CA GLN A 182 -23.19 -10.88 -8.06
C GLN A 182 -23.98 -11.90 -7.22
N MET A 183 -23.31 -12.86 -6.58
CA MET A 183 -23.95 -13.82 -5.69
C MET A 183 -24.65 -13.12 -4.51
N SER A 184 -24.01 -12.11 -3.91
CA SER A 184 -24.63 -11.29 -2.85
C SER A 184 -25.91 -10.60 -3.31
N GLN A 185 -25.93 -10.09 -4.56
CA GLN A 185 -27.11 -9.46 -5.13
C GLN A 185 -28.24 -10.47 -5.37
N GLU A 186 -27.96 -11.59 -6.02
CA GLU A 186 -28.99 -12.58 -6.37
C GLU A 186 -29.54 -13.33 -5.15
N LEU A 187 -28.70 -13.55 -4.13
CA LEU A 187 -29.11 -14.15 -2.86
C LEU A 187 -29.69 -13.11 -1.87
N ASN A 188 -29.82 -11.84 -2.27
CA ASN A 188 -30.27 -10.73 -1.43
C ASN A 188 -29.52 -10.62 -0.08
N LYS A 189 -28.21 -10.87 -0.08
CA LYS A 189 -27.36 -10.83 1.14
C LYS A 189 -27.05 -9.40 1.59
N GLY A 190 -27.10 -8.43 0.67
CA GLY A 190 -26.97 -7.02 1.01
C GLY A 190 -25.56 -6.62 1.46
N VAL A 191 -24.51 -7.27 0.94
CA VAL A 191 -23.09 -6.92 1.16
C VAL A 191 -22.37 -6.61 -0.15
N ASP A 192 -21.44 -5.67 -0.13
CA ASP A 192 -20.55 -5.35 -1.25
C ASP A 192 -19.09 -5.67 -0.90
N PHE A 193 -18.38 -6.25 -1.84
CA PHE A 193 -16.97 -6.59 -1.79
C PHE A 193 -16.17 -5.62 -2.66
N LYS A 194 -15.10 -5.06 -2.11
CA LYS A 194 -14.19 -4.16 -2.81
C LYS A 194 -12.74 -4.57 -2.51
N LEU A 195 -11.92 -4.62 -3.56
CA LEU A 195 -10.49 -4.86 -3.45
C LEU A 195 -9.77 -3.58 -3.02
N GLU A 196 -8.83 -3.68 -2.08
CA GLU A 196 -8.00 -2.56 -1.62
C GLU A 196 -6.54 -3.02 -1.43
N ILE A 197 -5.59 -2.13 -1.73
CA ILE A 197 -4.16 -2.38 -1.59
C ILE A 197 -3.69 -1.75 -0.28
N LYS A 198 -3.15 -2.56 0.62
CA LYS A 198 -2.65 -2.12 1.91
C LYS A 198 -1.15 -1.90 1.85
N ASN A 199 -0.71 -0.66 2.04
CA ASN A 199 0.70 -0.36 2.24
C ASN A 199 1.12 -0.66 3.70
N LEU A 200 1.95 -1.69 3.91
CA LEU A 200 2.44 -2.02 5.25
C LEU A 200 3.45 -1.01 5.79
N ALA A 201 4.04 -0.16 4.93
CA ALA A 201 4.98 0.90 5.31
C ALA A 201 4.42 1.84 6.38
N LEU A 202 3.09 2.03 6.36
CA LEU A 202 2.34 2.85 7.29
C LEU A 202 2.49 2.41 8.76
N SER A 203 2.89 1.15 8.98
CA SER A 203 3.15 0.60 10.32
C SER A 203 4.63 0.59 10.71
N ASP A 204 5.55 0.98 9.82
CA ASP A 204 6.98 1.04 10.14
C ASP A 204 7.33 2.33 10.88
N SER A 205 7.85 2.18 12.10
CA SER A 205 8.37 3.29 12.90
C SER A 205 9.53 4.06 12.25
N LYS A 206 10.24 3.46 11.28
CA LYS A 206 11.34 4.11 10.56
C LYS A 206 10.91 4.69 9.20
N GLY A 207 9.66 4.47 8.80
CA GLY A 207 9.12 4.98 7.54
C GLY A 207 9.73 4.36 6.28
N HIS A 208 10.26 3.14 6.35
CA HIS A 208 10.68 2.44 5.13
C HIS A 208 9.45 2.04 4.31
N ASP A 209 9.58 2.08 2.98
CA ASP A 209 8.61 1.43 2.09
C ASP A 209 8.70 -0.08 2.33
N LEU A 210 7.59 -0.67 2.78
CA LEU A 210 7.46 -2.09 3.08
C LEU A 210 6.63 -2.78 1.98
N GLU A 211 6.49 -4.09 2.14
CA GLU A 211 5.65 -4.92 1.30
C GLU A 211 4.20 -4.40 1.28
N LYS A 212 3.58 -4.47 0.11
CA LYS A 212 2.17 -4.18 -0.08
C LYS A 212 1.40 -5.49 0.02
N ASP A 213 0.24 -5.44 0.65
CA ASP A 213 -0.66 -6.59 0.80
C ASP A 213 -2.01 -6.27 0.16
N ILE A 214 -2.80 -7.31 -0.13
CA ILE A 214 -4.11 -7.19 -0.75
C ILE A 214 -5.21 -7.65 0.21
N VAL A 215 -6.22 -6.81 0.36
CA VAL A 215 -7.35 -7.08 1.24
C VAL A 215 -8.66 -6.86 0.50
N VAL A 216 -9.71 -7.53 0.98
CA VAL A 216 -11.07 -7.34 0.48
C VAL A 216 -11.87 -6.66 1.58
N LYS A 217 -12.27 -5.42 1.32
CA LYS A 217 -13.20 -4.67 2.16
C LYS A 217 -14.62 -5.13 1.85
N VAL A 218 -15.33 -5.54 2.89
CA VAL A 218 -16.72 -5.99 2.80
C VAL A 218 -17.60 -4.98 3.51
N THR A 219 -18.63 -4.46 2.86
CA THR A 219 -19.52 -3.42 3.42
C THR A 219 -20.96 -3.88 3.35
N SER A 220 -21.66 -3.89 4.48
CA SER A 220 -23.11 -4.11 4.51
C SER A 220 -23.84 -2.88 3.98
N LYS A 221 -24.74 -3.09 3.01
CA LYS A 221 -25.59 -2.04 2.42
C LYS A 221 -26.53 -1.43 3.45
N HIS A 222 -27.05 -2.25 4.36
CA HIS A 222 -28.08 -1.88 5.33
C HIS A 222 -27.48 -1.29 6.61
N SER A 223 -26.62 -2.03 7.32
CA SER A 223 -26.07 -1.59 8.60
C SER A 223 -24.88 -0.64 8.46
N LYS A 224 -24.33 -0.51 7.24
CA LYS A 224 -23.06 0.18 6.97
C LYS A 224 -21.89 -0.40 7.77
N GLN A 225 -22.01 -1.63 8.29
CA GLN A 225 -20.89 -2.32 8.90
C GLN A 225 -19.84 -2.68 7.84
N VAL A 226 -18.58 -2.60 8.23
CA VAL A 226 -17.43 -2.88 7.37
C VAL A 226 -16.59 -3.99 8.00
N TRP A 227 -16.04 -4.84 7.15
CA TRP A 227 -15.03 -5.84 7.51
C TRP A 227 -13.87 -5.77 6.52
N VAL A 228 -12.69 -6.19 6.95
CA VAL A 228 -11.51 -6.31 6.10
C VAL A 228 -11.04 -7.76 6.14
N TRP A 229 -11.06 -8.43 5.00
CA TRP A 229 -10.67 -9.83 4.86
C TRP A 229 -9.32 -9.94 4.16
N SER A 230 -8.44 -10.79 4.68
CA SER A 230 -7.24 -11.17 3.93
C SER A 230 -7.62 -11.92 2.66
N LYS A 231 -6.71 -11.91 1.67
CA LYS A 231 -6.83 -12.71 0.45
C LYS A 231 -7.26 -14.16 0.74
N ALA A 232 -6.59 -14.83 1.67
CA ALA A 232 -6.87 -16.23 2.00
C ALA A 232 -8.29 -16.41 2.58
N LYS A 233 -8.71 -15.52 3.49
CA LYS A 233 -10.06 -15.55 4.09
C LYS A 233 -11.13 -15.36 3.02
N PHE A 234 -10.93 -14.40 2.11
CA PHE A 234 -11.87 -14.14 1.03
C PHE A 234 -11.96 -15.31 0.04
N VAL A 235 -10.83 -15.87 -0.42
CA VAL A 235 -10.82 -17.01 -1.35
C VAL A 235 -11.57 -18.21 -0.76
N ASN A 236 -11.33 -18.53 0.53
CA ASN A 236 -12.03 -19.61 1.20
C ASN A 236 -13.54 -19.34 1.33
N ARG A 237 -13.94 -18.10 1.67
CA ARG A 237 -15.36 -17.74 1.76
C ARG A 237 -16.05 -17.71 0.41
N LYS A 238 -15.36 -17.27 -0.65
CA LYS A 238 -15.89 -17.26 -2.02
C LYS A 238 -16.31 -18.66 -2.44
N PHE A 239 -15.48 -19.68 -2.15
CA PHE A 239 -15.83 -21.07 -2.40
C PHE A 239 -17.14 -21.47 -1.70
N LEU A 240 -17.29 -21.11 -0.42
CA LEU A 240 -18.53 -21.38 0.32
C LEU A 240 -19.73 -20.58 -0.22
N MET A 241 -19.52 -19.37 -0.74
CA MET A 241 -20.58 -18.58 -1.39
C MET A 241 -21.08 -19.28 -2.66
N GLU A 242 -20.17 -19.88 -3.44
CA GLU A 242 -20.52 -20.66 -4.63
C GLU A 242 -21.39 -21.87 -4.27
N ASP A 243 -21.01 -22.64 -3.24
CA ASP A 243 -21.80 -23.78 -2.77
C ASP A 243 -23.24 -23.38 -2.38
N VAL A 244 -23.39 -22.27 -1.65
CA VAL A 244 -24.71 -21.73 -1.25
C VAL A 244 -25.50 -21.27 -2.48
N TYR A 245 -24.83 -20.65 -3.44
CA TYR A 245 -25.46 -20.15 -4.66
C TYR A 245 -25.92 -21.29 -5.59
N GLU A 246 -25.12 -22.35 -5.75
CA GLU A 246 -25.49 -23.53 -6.52
C GLU A 246 -26.70 -24.26 -5.93
N GLN A 247 -26.76 -24.40 -4.60
CA GLN A 247 -27.93 -24.97 -3.90
C GLN A 247 -29.19 -24.16 -4.17
N HIS A 248 -29.12 -22.84 -4.04
CA HIS A 248 -30.24 -21.94 -4.32
C HIS A 248 -30.72 -22.03 -5.78
N GLN A 249 -29.80 -22.13 -6.76
CA GLN A 249 -30.18 -22.32 -8.16
C GLN A 249 -30.86 -23.68 -8.42
N ALA A 250 -30.39 -24.75 -7.77
CA ALA A 250 -30.98 -26.07 -7.90
C ALA A 250 -32.42 -26.10 -7.35
N GLU A 251 -32.66 -25.43 -6.22
CA GLU A 251 -33.98 -25.29 -5.62
C GLU A 251 -34.95 -24.52 -6.55
N GLN A 252 -34.51 -23.40 -7.13
CA GLN A 252 -35.32 -22.62 -8.08
C GLN A 252 -35.71 -23.40 -9.35
N CYS A 253 -34.87 -24.32 -9.81
CA CYS A 253 -35.19 -25.16 -10.96
C CYS A 253 -36.19 -26.29 -10.63
N SER A 254 -36.37 -26.61 -9.34
CA SER A 254 -37.21 -27.73 -8.89
C SER A 254 -38.66 -27.34 -8.56
N ASP A 255 -38.96 -26.07 -8.31
CA ASP A 255 -40.31 -25.60 -7.92
C ASP A 255 -41.03 -24.83 -9.04
N GLN A 256 -41.79 -25.55 -9.87
CA GLN A 256 -42.87 -24.95 -10.69
C GLN A 256 -44.24 -24.95 -9.96
N GLY A 257 -44.27 -25.07 -8.63
CA GLY A 257 -45.50 -25.24 -7.86
C GLY A 257 -45.55 -24.45 -6.55
N ALA A 258 -45.89 -23.16 -6.63
CA ALA A 258 -46.57 -22.38 -5.59
C ALA A 258 -46.13 -22.60 -4.12
N THR A 259 -44.90 -22.22 -3.77
CA THR A 259 -44.55 -21.65 -2.45
C THR A 259 -43.39 -20.69 -2.69
N GLU A 260 -43.42 -19.49 -2.10
CA GLU A 260 -42.33 -18.51 -2.17
C GLU A 260 -40.98 -19.19 -1.86
N PRO A 261 -39.92 -18.98 -2.67
CA PRO A 261 -38.63 -19.59 -2.42
C PRO A 261 -38.13 -19.12 -1.05
N SER A 262 -38.13 -20.01 -0.07
CA SER A 262 -37.52 -19.72 1.22
C SER A 262 -36.02 -19.64 0.97
N ALA A 263 -35.49 -18.42 0.82
CA ALA A 263 -34.06 -18.18 0.77
C ALA A 263 -33.40 -19.05 1.86
N VAL A 264 -32.46 -19.91 1.47
CA VAL A 264 -31.75 -20.82 2.39
C VAL A 264 -31.20 -19.99 3.54
N THR A 265 -31.95 -19.92 4.64
CA THR A 265 -31.65 -19.04 5.76
C THR A 265 -30.70 -19.83 6.64
N LEU A 266 -29.43 -19.81 6.24
CA LEU A 266 -28.37 -20.40 7.04
C LEU A 266 -28.32 -19.70 8.40
N PRO A 267 -28.01 -20.45 9.48
CA PRO A 267 -27.59 -19.84 10.73
C PRO A 267 -26.49 -18.81 10.47
N ARG A 268 -26.54 -17.68 11.20
CA ARG A 268 -25.66 -16.51 10.95
C ARG A 268 -24.17 -16.87 11.00
N ASP A 269 -23.78 -17.79 11.87
CA ASP A 269 -22.43 -18.32 12.04
C ASP A 269 -21.95 -19.18 10.85
N LYS A 270 -22.88 -19.68 10.03
CA LYS A 270 -22.60 -20.45 8.82
C LYS A 270 -22.79 -19.64 7.53
N ASP A 271 -23.24 -18.40 7.62
CA ASP A 271 -23.43 -17.53 6.45
C ASP A 271 -22.05 -17.06 5.94
N PRO A 272 -21.61 -17.48 4.73
CA PRO A 272 -20.30 -17.10 4.22
C PRO A 272 -20.18 -15.61 3.87
N PHE A 273 -21.29 -14.86 3.84
CA PHE A 273 -21.32 -13.42 3.60
C PHE A 273 -21.19 -12.59 4.89
N TRP A 274 -21.16 -13.23 6.06
CA TRP A 274 -21.14 -12.57 7.36
C TRP A 274 -19.86 -12.81 8.17
N ASP A 275 -19.53 -11.87 9.05
CA ASP A 275 -18.40 -11.93 9.99
C ASP A 275 -18.76 -11.16 11.28
N PRO A 276 -18.27 -11.57 12.47
CA PRO A 276 -18.34 -10.73 13.67
C PRO A 276 -17.67 -9.37 13.43
N VAL A 277 -18.18 -8.36 14.13
CA VAL A 277 -17.68 -6.98 14.02
C VAL A 277 -16.48 -6.80 14.93
N GLU A 278 -15.39 -6.30 14.36
CA GLU A 278 -14.12 -6.05 15.05
C GLU A 278 -13.66 -4.61 14.81
N PRO A 279 -12.82 -4.04 15.69
CA PRO A 279 -12.14 -2.77 15.41
C PRO A 279 -11.32 -2.86 14.12
N LEU A 280 -11.34 -1.79 13.33
CA LEU A 280 -10.63 -1.72 12.05
C LEU A 280 -9.53 -0.68 12.09
N LEU A 281 -8.32 -1.00 11.63
CA LEU A 281 -7.28 0.00 11.42
C LEU A 281 -7.68 0.86 10.21
N LEU A 282 -7.99 2.13 10.45
CA LEU A 282 -8.42 3.07 9.42
C LEU A 282 -7.23 3.74 8.74
N GLY A 283 -6.21 4.10 9.53
CA GLY A 283 -5.01 4.75 9.04
C GLY A 283 -3.99 4.96 10.14
N THR A 284 -2.82 5.50 9.77
CA THR A 284 -1.73 5.77 10.70
C THR A 284 -1.13 7.16 10.48
N ALA A 285 -0.46 7.66 11.51
CA ALA A 285 0.35 8.88 11.48
C ALA A 285 1.67 8.67 12.23
N HIS A 286 2.73 9.35 11.81
CA HIS A 286 4.07 9.22 12.39
C HIS A 286 4.45 10.47 13.17
N LEU A 287 4.53 10.35 14.50
CA LEU A 287 5.03 11.42 15.38
C LEU A 287 6.52 11.19 15.67
N TRP A 288 7.39 11.98 15.06
CA TRP A 288 8.84 11.77 15.12
C TRP A 288 9.43 12.11 16.49
N LEU A 289 10.23 11.18 17.05
CA LEU A 289 10.74 11.29 18.41
C LEU A 289 12.02 12.13 18.54
N GLN A 290 12.56 12.62 17.42
CA GLN A 290 13.88 13.23 17.37
C GLN A 290 14.03 14.43 18.31
N SER A 291 12.95 15.20 18.52
CA SER A 291 12.94 16.34 19.44
C SER A 291 13.27 15.95 20.88
N LEU A 292 12.85 14.74 21.33
CA LEU A 292 13.09 14.25 22.68
C LEU A 292 14.56 13.95 22.96
N ALA A 293 15.34 13.58 21.94
CA ALA A 293 16.79 13.40 22.09
C ALA A 293 17.50 14.69 22.51
N PHE A 294 16.89 15.85 22.24
CA PHE A 294 17.36 17.18 22.62
C PHE A 294 16.54 17.80 23.76
N ARG A 295 15.53 17.08 24.29
CA ARG A 295 14.55 17.60 25.26
C ARG A 295 13.82 18.86 24.78
N ILE A 296 13.50 18.90 23.48
CA ILE A 296 12.72 19.99 22.88
C ILE A 296 11.25 19.55 22.80
N PRO A 297 10.29 20.36 23.28
CA PRO A 297 8.87 20.07 23.09
C PRO A 297 8.50 20.12 21.60
N LEU A 298 7.62 19.24 21.17
CA LEU A 298 7.13 19.16 19.80
C LEU A 298 5.60 19.18 19.82
N GLN A 299 5.00 20.01 18.96
CA GLN A 299 3.56 20.02 18.70
C GLN A 299 3.36 19.92 17.19
N GLU A 300 2.60 18.92 16.75
CA GLU A 300 2.36 18.65 15.34
C GLU A 300 0.87 18.48 15.04
N GLN A 301 0.50 18.84 13.81
CA GLN A 301 -0.76 18.46 13.19
C GLN A 301 -0.43 17.39 12.15
N LEU A 302 -0.88 16.18 12.41
CA LEU A 302 -0.54 14.99 11.64
C LEU A 302 -1.73 14.55 10.80
N GLU A 303 -1.51 14.34 9.51
CA GLU A 303 -2.48 13.68 8.64
C GLU A 303 -2.46 12.18 8.94
N VAL A 304 -3.62 11.62 9.28
CA VAL A 304 -3.80 10.18 9.43
C VAL A 304 -4.12 9.61 8.06
N LEU A 305 -3.20 8.82 7.51
CA LEU A 305 -3.30 8.29 6.17
C LEU A 305 -3.84 6.86 6.18
N GLY A 306 -4.87 6.61 5.38
CA GLY A 306 -5.41 5.28 5.11
C GLY A 306 -4.52 4.48 4.16
N SER A 307 -4.89 3.22 3.91
CA SER A 307 -4.14 2.28 3.05
C SER A 307 -3.88 2.79 1.63
N GLU A 308 -4.82 3.56 1.09
CA GLU A 308 -4.77 4.14 -0.26
C GLU A 308 -4.14 5.56 -0.28
N GLY A 309 -3.55 5.99 0.83
CA GLY A 309 -3.01 7.35 0.99
C GLY A 309 -4.08 8.44 1.16
N THR A 310 -5.32 8.06 1.46
CA THR A 310 -6.41 9.00 1.74
C THR A 310 -6.27 9.58 3.14
N GLU A 311 -6.53 10.88 3.30
CA GLU A 311 -6.64 11.50 4.62
C GLU A 311 -7.92 11.01 5.31
N GLU A 312 -7.76 10.27 6.42
CA GLU A 312 -8.87 9.77 7.24
C GLU A 312 -9.23 10.74 8.38
N ALA A 313 -8.23 11.50 8.85
CA ALA A 313 -8.37 12.51 9.90
C ALA A 313 -7.12 13.41 9.99
N ILE A 314 -7.24 14.50 10.75
CA ILE A 314 -6.09 15.31 11.20
C ILE A 314 -5.98 15.18 12.73
N LEU A 315 -4.86 14.68 13.22
CA LEU A 315 -4.57 14.47 14.64
C LEU A 315 -3.63 15.54 15.16
N GLN A 316 -4.00 16.18 16.27
CA GLN A 316 -3.11 17.07 17.01
C GLN A 316 -2.42 16.29 18.13
N ALA A 317 -1.10 16.21 18.06
CA ALA A 317 -0.29 15.46 19.01
C ALA A 317 0.93 16.25 19.46
N GLN A 318 1.40 15.95 20.67
CA GLN A 318 2.56 16.60 21.27
C GLN A 318 3.50 15.59 21.93
N LEU A 319 4.78 15.93 21.90
CA LEU A 319 5.82 15.34 22.74
C LEU A 319 6.29 16.41 23.72
N VAL A 320 6.11 16.18 25.02
CA VAL A 320 6.43 17.16 26.06
C VAL A 320 7.49 16.56 26.99
N PRO A 321 8.78 16.91 26.82
CA PRO A 321 9.82 16.64 27.82
C PRO A 321 9.40 17.23 29.16
N CYS A 322 9.49 16.44 30.23
CA CYS A 322 8.99 16.86 31.54
C CYS A 322 9.90 16.40 32.68
N THR A 323 9.63 16.91 33.86
CA THR A 323 10.19 16.40 35.12
C THR A 323 9.50 15.08 35.52
N PRO A 324 10.04 14.36 36.52
CA PRO A 324 9.37 13.19 37.12
C PRO A 324 7.95 13.47 37.63
N THR A 325 7.65 14.72 37.99
CA THR A 325 6.33 15.15 38.46
C THR A 325 5.40 15.59 37.32
N GLY A 326 5.87 15.52 36.07
CA GLY A 326 5.10 15.86 34.87
C GLY A 326 5.05 17.35 34.55
N LEU A 327 5.93 18.18 35.12
CA LEU A 327 6.08 19.59 34.76
C LEU A 327 6.91 19.72 33.48
N SER A 328 6.45 20.51 32.51
CA SER A 328 7.17 20.73 31.25
C SER A 328 8.54 21.36 31.50
N LEU A 329 9.56 20.87 30.79
CA LEU A 329 10.90 21.45 30.81
C LEU A 329 10.93 22.79 30.06
N GLY A 330 11.79 23.71 30.50
CA GLY A 330 11.96 25.03 29.91
C GLY A 330 13.05 25.08 28.84
N GLU A 331 13.30 26.26 28.27
CA GLU A 331 14.37 26.45 27.26
C GLU A 331 15.77 26.16 27.83
N ASP A 332 15.97 26.39 29.13
CA ASP A 332 17.25 26.15 29.82
C ASP A 332 17.60 24.65 29.95
N ASP A 333 16.61 23.76 29.80
CA ASP A 333 16.78 22.30 29.91
C ASP A 333 17.09 21.61 28.58
N ILE A 334 17.11 22.36 27.47
CA ILE A 334 17.39 21.85 26.12
C ILE A 334 18.84 21.37 26.04
N LEU A 335 19.04 20.17 25.49
CA LEU A 335 20.36 19.61 25.26
C LEU A 335 20.90 20.03 23.89
N ILE A 336 22.19 20.38 23.84
CA ILE A 336 22.89 20.68 22.57
C ILE A 336 23.39 19.38 21.93
N ASP A 337 23.99 18.49 22.74
CA ASP A 337 24.44 17.17 22.30
C ASP A 337 23.50 16.09 22.85
N PRO A 338 22.81 15.32 21.99
CA PRO A 338 21.91 14.26 22.43
C PRO A 338 22.63 13.13 23.17
N SER A 339 23.95 12.99 22.99
CA SER A 339 24.76 12.05 23.78
C SER A 339 24.82 12.40 25.27
N ASP A 340 24.53 13.63 25.67
CA ASP A 340 24.44 14.04 27.08
C ASP A 340 23.29 13.36 27.82
N LEU A 341 22.33 12.78 27.10
CA LEU A 341 21.21 12.04 27.68
C LEU A 341 21.62 10.64 28.17
N LEU A 342 22.72 10.07 27.66
CA LEU A 342 23.15 8.71 27.97
C LEU A 342 23.37 8.50 29.47
N GLY A 343 22.75 7.45 30.02
CA GLY A 343 22.80 7.12 31.45
C GLY A 343 22.05 8.10 32.36
N ARG A 344 21.40 9.13 31.80
CA ARG A 344 20.56 10.07 32.57
C ARG A 344 19.09 9.68 32.47
N ARG A 345 18.32 10.17 33.45
CA ARG A 345 16.88 10.07 33.45
C ARG A 345 16.26 10.95 32.37
N LEU A 346 15.27 10.42 31.66
CA LEU A 346 14.43 11.09 30.69
C LEU A 346 12.97 10.85 31.08
N ASP A 347 12.18 11.91 31.24
CA ASP A 347 10.73 11.83 31.37
C ASP A 347 10.10 12.67 30.26
N PHE A 348 9.03 12.17 29.67
CA PHE A 348 8.24 12.92 28.70
C PHE A 348 6.81 12.41 28.63
N GLN A 349 5.94 13.22 28.04
CA GLN A 349 4.54 12.90 27.85
C GLN A 349 4.21 12.90 26.36
N VAL A 350 3.48 11.87 25.93
CA VAL A 350 2.78 11.86 24.64
C VAL A 350 1.37 12.37 24.93
N VAL A 351 1.00 13.47 24.28
CA VAL A 351 -0.32 14.09 24.44
C VAL A 351 -1.05 14.04 23.11
N LEU A 352 -2.28 13.52 23.13
CA LEU A 352 -3.20 13.54 22.01
C LEU A 352 -4.33 14.52 22.38
N ASP A 353 -4.34 15.68 21.75
CA ASP A 353 -5.25 16.78 22.14
C ASP A 353 -6.63 16.59 21.49
N GLN A 354 -6.66 16.53 20.17
CA GLN A 354 -7.89 16.44 19.40
C GLN A 354 -7.67 15.74 18.06
N CYS A 355 -8.74 15.13 17.56
CA CYS A 355 -8.80 14.60 16.21
C CYS A 355 -9.87 15.36 15.43
N CYS A 356 -9.59 15.73 14.18
CA CYS A 356 -10.45 16.54 13.34
C CYS A 356 -10.81 15.80 12.05
N GLY A 357 -12.02 16.03 11.56
CA GLY A 357 -12.40 15.65 10.22
C GLY A 357 -12.68 14.16 9.99
N LEU A 358 -12.85 13.36 11.04
CA LEU A 358 -12.99 11.89 10.99
C LEU A 358 -13.94 11.41 9.88
N ARG A 359 -13.37 10.92 8.77
CA ARG A 359 -14.12 10.41 7.62
C ARG A 359 -15.01 9.22 8.00
N TRP A 360 -14.46 8.32 8.81
CA TRP A 360 -15.16 7.13 9.31
C TRP A 360 -16.52 7.42 9.95
N ILE A 361 -16.61 8.48 10.75
CA ILE A 361 -17.85 8.89 11.45
C ILE A 361 -18.74 9.75 10.55
N LYS A 362 -18.16 10.51 9.59
CA LYS A 362 -18.95 11.20 8.55
C LYS A 362 -19.75 10.21 7.70
N GLU A 363 -19.19 9.04 7.40
CA GLU A 363 -19.84 7.98 6.62
C GLU A 363 -20.97 7.28 7.38
N ALA A 364 -20.82 7.04 8.69
CA ALA A 364 -21.92 6.58 9.54
C ALA A 364 -21.78 7.11 10.98
N ARG A 365 -22.80 7.85 11.44
CA ARG A 365 -22.75 8.60 12.71
C ARG A 365 -22.76 7.71 13.96
N ASN A 366 -23.16 6.45 13.86
CA ASN A 366 -23.18 5.49 14.97
C ASN A 366 -21.80 4.86 15.25
N ARG A 367 -20.75 5.26 14.52
CA ARG A 367 -19.38 4.76 14.69
C ARG A 367 -18.60 5.53 15.76
N GLY A 368 -17.48 4.93 16.17
CA GLY A 368 -16.52 5.53 17.08
C GLY A 368 -15.08 5.31 16.65
N VAL A 369 -14.14 5.83 17.43
CA VAL A 369 -12.70 5.71 17.20
C VAL A 369 -11.92 5.55 18.50
N GLN A 370 -10.73 4.97 18.39
CA GLN A 370 -9.65 4.98 19.39
C GLN A 370 -8.32 5.26 18.68
N ILE A 371 -7.35 5.80 19.40
CA ILE A 371 -5.97 5.91 18.94
C ILE A 371 -5.13 4.93 19.72
N GLY A 372 -4.47 4.02 19.01
CA GLY A 372 -3.52 3.08 19.57
C GLY A 372 -2.09 3.47 19.22
N PHE A 373 -1.14 3.24 20.12
CA PHE A 373 0.26 3.38 19.79
C PHE A 373 1.14 2.52 20.70
N ARG A 374 2.35 2.25 20.23
CA ARG A 374 3.40 1.57 20.99
C ARG A 374 4.65 2.43 20.96
N LEU A 375 5.34 2.50 22.09
CA LEU A 375 6.58 3.25 22.23
C LEU A 375 7.71 2.29 22.62
N PHE A 376 8.80 2.31 21.84
CA PHE A 376 10.02 1.55 22.14
C PHE A 376 9.72 0.06 22.47
N ASP A 377 10.42 -0.53 23.44
CA ASP A 377 10.30 -1.94 23.85
C ASP A 377 9.03 -2.26 24.66
N CYS A 378 8.03 -1.37 24.68
CA CYS A 378 6.73 -1.66 25.27
C CYS A 378 6.04 -2.81 24.52
N SER A 379 5.88 -3.97 25.15
CA SER A 379 5.29 -5.15 24.49
C SER A 379 3.81 -4.96 24.11
N GLN A 380 3.07 -4.14 24.86
CA GLN A 380 1.64 -3.92 24.67
C GLN A 380 1.34 -2.50 24.15
N PRO A 381 0.36 -2.35 23.25
CA PRO A 381 -0.10 -1.04 22.81
C PRO A 381 -0.90 -0.33 23.91
N VAL A 382 -0.82 1.00 23.90
CA VAL A 382 -1.64 1.90 24.71
C VAL A 382 -2.74 2.49 23.82
N TYR A 383 -3.98 2.44 24.29
CA TYR A 383 -5.13 2.99 23.59
C TYR A 383 -5.75 4.18 24.34
N SER A 384 -6.19 5.18 23.58
CA SER A 384 -7.07 6.24 24.07
C SER A 384 -8.45 5.66 24.44
N PRO A 385 -9.25 6.39 25.24
CA PRO A 385 -10.67 6.08 25.42
C PRO A 385 -11.41 6.01 24.08
N ALA A 386 -12.45 5.17 24.02
CA ALA A 386 -13.32 5.06 22.87
C ALA A 386 -14.25 6.29 22.77
N LEU A 387 -14.21 6.97 21.63
CA LEU A 387 -15.03 8.16 21.38
C LEU A 387 -16.00 7.89 20.24
N TRP A 388 -17.28 8.14 20.49
CA TRP A 388 -18.37 7.80 19.58
C TRP A 388 -19.10 9.05 19.10
N HIS A 389 -19.68 8.97 17.88
CA HIS A 389 -20.64 9.95 17.36
C HIS A 389 -20.12 11.38 17.17
N ASN A 390 -18.81 11.61 17.29
CA ASN A 390 -18.21 12.93 17.16
C ASN A 390 -17.15 12.93 16.06
N ILE A 391 -17.31 13.81 15.07
CA ILE A 391 -16.39 13.94 13.92
C ILE A 391 -15.10 14.70 14.30
N ASN A 392 -15.17 15.55 15.32
CA ASN A 392 -14.04 16.34 15.82
C ASN A 392 -13.88 16.16 17.34
N PRO A 393 -13.54 14.94 17.82
CA PRO A 393 -13.44 14.69 19.24
C PRO A 393 -12.22 15.36 19.88
N LEU A 394 -12.44 15.92 21.08
CA LEU A 394 -11.37 16.19 22.04
C LEU A 394 -10.96 14.85 22.66
N LEU A 395 -9.67 14.54 22.60
CA LEU A 395 -9.10 13.30 23.11
C LEU A 395 -8.61 13.50 24.55
N ASP A 396 -7.96 14.64 24.82
CA ASP A 396 -7.31 14.98 26.10
C ASP A 396 -6.56 13.79 26.73
N HIS A 397 -5.92 12.97 25.87
CA HIS A 397 -5.29 11.72 26.28
C HIS A 397 -3.80 11.94 26.46
N LYS A 398 -3.33 11.71 27.68
CA LYS A 398 -1.96 12.00 28.10
C LYS A 398 -1.32 10.77 28.72
N VAL A 399 -0.16 10.39 28.19
CA VAL A 399 0.59 9.21 28.66
C VAL A 399 2.02 9.64 29.00
N HIS A 400 2.45 9.33 30.24
CA HIS A 400 3.78 9.68 30.74
C HIS A 400 4.71 8.48 30.62
N PHE A 401 5.85 8.67 29.95
CA PHE A 401 6.93 7.70 29.83
C PHE A 401 8.18 8.19 30.56
N ALA A 402 8.91 7.26 31.16
CA ALA A 402 10.18 7.52 31.82
C ALA A 402 11.21 6.44 31.51
N SER A 403 12.44 6.87 31.22
CA SER A 403 13.65 6.05 31.28
C SER A 403 14.48 6.55 32.44
N LEU A 404 14.74 5.69 33.43
CA LEU A 404 15.58 6.02 34.57
C LEU A 404 17.05 6.16 34.16
N GLN A 405 17.49 5.35 33.19
CA GLN A 405 18.84 5.38 32.63
C GLN A 405 18.78 5.21 31.11
N THR A 406 18.86 6.32 30.38
CA THR A 406 18.73 6.30 28.91
C THR A 406 19.85 5.47 28.29
N SER A 407 19.49 4.35 27.65
CA SER A 407 20.41 3.47 26.95
C SER A 407 20.86 4.08 25.61
N LYS A 408 21.95 3.56 25.03
CA LYS A 408 22.36 3.96 23.68
C LYS A 408 21.34 3.53 22.62
N HIS A 409 20.66 2.42 22.83
CA HIS A 409 19.65 1.91 21.92
C HIS A 409 18.37 2.77 21.96
N LEU A 410 17.90 3.16 23.16
CA LEU A 410 16.83 4.14 23.32
C LEU A 410 17.19 5.49 22.67
N LEU A 411 18.41 6.00 22.88
CA LEU A 411 18.83 7.24 22.23
C LEU A 411 18.78 7.15 20.70
N ASN A 412 19.26 6.04 20.13
CA ASN A 412 19.22 5.82 18.68
C ASN A 412 17.77 5.70 18.16
N TYR A 413 16.89 5.05 18.94
CA TYR A 413 15.46 4.97 18.63
C TYR A 413 14.82 6.37 18.60
N LEU A 414 15.04 7.18 19.63
CA LEU A 414 14.55 8.57 19.66
C LEU A 414 15.02 9.36 18.42
N GLN A 415 16.26 9.15 17.97
CA GLN A 415 16.84 9.90 16.85
C GLN A 415 16.39 9.44 15.45
N SER A 416 15.87 8.23 15.30
CA SER A 416 15.64 7.61 13.99
C SER A 416 14.28 6.97 13.80
N SER A 417 13.40 7.07 14.80
CA SER A 417 12.08 6.44 14.77
C SER A 417 10.99 7.43 15.17
N ALA A 418 9.79 7.13 14.70
CA ALA A 418 8.55 7.77 15.11
C ALA A 418 7.73 6.84 16.01
N VAL A 419 6.86 7.43 16.81
CA VAL A 419 5.70 6.72 17.35
C VAL A 419 4.68 6.63 16.23
N VAL A 420 4.28 5.42 15.89
CA VAL A 420 3.19 5.18 14.95
C VAL A 420 1.88 5.28 15.73
N LEU A 421 1.09 6.32 15.42
CA LEU A 421 -0.23 6.56 15.95
C LEU A 421 -1.25 5.90 15.01
N GLU A 422 -1.93 4.88 15.51
CA GLU A 422 -2.89 4.07 14.76
C GLU A 422 -4.32 4.54 15.05
N LEU A 423 -5.05 4.98 14.02
CA LEU A 423 -6.47 5.31 14.14
C LEU A 423 -7.32 4.06 13.95
N TRP A 424 -7.95 3.61 15.03
CA TRP A 424 -8.83 2.45 15.06
C TRP A 424 -10.29 2.88 14.99
N GLY A 425 -11.05 2.34 14.04
CA GLY A 425 -12.47 2.55 13.84
C GLY A 425 -13.30 1.52 14.60
N LEU A 426 -14.28 2.01 15.35
CA LEU A 426 -15.25 1.21 16.10
C LEU A 426 -16.63 1.24 15.44
N GLN A 427 -17.38 0.17 15.66
CA GLN A 427 -18.71 -0.07 15.09
C GLN A 427 -19.61 -0.67 16.17
N GLU A 428 -20.92 -0.41 16.10
CA GLU A 428 -21.86 -1.01 17.04
C GLU A 428 -21.71 -2.55 17.09
N GLY A 429 -21.51 -3.08 18.29
CA GLY A 429 -21.31 -4.50 18.54
C GLY A 429 -19.85 -4.96 18.62
N CYS A 430 -18.85 -4.12 18.33
CA CYS A 430 -17.45 -4.47 18.56
C CYS A 430 -17.00 -4.20 20.00
N SER A 431 -16.11 -5.04 20.52
CA SER A 431 -15.40 -4.79 21.78
C SER A 431 -14.38 -3.67 21.59
N HIS A 432 -14.30 -2.75 22.56
CA HIS A 432 -13.26 -1.71 22.56
C HIS A 432 -11.87 -2.33 22.71
N LEU A 433 -10.86 -1.65 22.19
CA LEU A 433 -9.46 -2.00 22.39
C LEU A 433 -9.06 -1.60 23.82
N VAL A 434 -8.43 -2.53 24.54
CA VAL A 434 -8.04 -2.36 25.95
C VAL A 434 -6.53 -2.44 26.08
N SER A 435 -5.94 -1.46 26.77
CA SER A 435 -4.51 -1.47 27.12
C SER A 435 -4.27 -2.52 28.20
N SER A 436 -3.50 -3.57 27.89
CA SER A 436 -3.11 -4.57 28.89
C SER A 436 -1.94 -4.04 29.72
N LEU A 437 -2.27 -3.35 30.82
CA LEU A 437 -1.26 -2.73 31.71
C LEU A 437 -0.60 -3.73 32.67
N GLN A 438 -1.14 -4.95 32.80
CA GLN A 438 -0.68 -5.96 33.76
C GLN A 438 0.75 -6.44 33.50
N THR A 439 1.21 -6.36 32.25
CA THR A 439 2.55 -6.77 31.83
C THR A 439 3.52 -5.60 31.66
N MET A 440 3.07 -4.36 31.84
CA MET A 440 3.90 -3.16 31.67
C MET A 440 4.47 -2.70 33.01
N ARG A 441 5.75 -2.31 33.02
CA ARG A 441 6.39 -1.74 34.21
C ARG A 441 5.89 -0.32 34.41
N MET A 442 5.15 -0.12 35.49
CA MET A 442 4.53 1.15 35.84
C MET A 442 4.97 1.60 37.23
N THR A 443 5.14 2.90 37.42
CA THR A 443 5.20 3.47 38.78
C THR A 443 3.78 3.56 39.38
N PRO A 444 3.65 3.69 40.71
CA PRO A 444 2.36 3.92 41.37
C PRO A 444 1.58 5.12 40.83
N GLU A 445 2.28 6.11 40.27
CA GLU A 445 1.74 7.31 39.64
C GLU A 445 1.33 7.11 38.17
N SER A 446 1.26 5.86 37.69
CA SER A 446 0.89 5.52 36.30
C SER A 446 1.88 6.05 35.25
N ILE A 447 3.17 6.07 35.56
CA ILE A 447 4.25 6.38 34.61
C ILE A 447 4.80 5.08 34.01
N PHE A 448 4.87 5.01 32.68
CA PHE A 448 5.40 3.87 31.93
C PHE A 448 6.93 3.88 31.93
N LEU A 449 7.55 2.83 32.46
CA LEU A 449 9.00 2.67 32.43
C LEU A 449 9.43 1.99 31.13
N ILE A 450 10.31 2.65 30.37
CA ILE A 450 10.79 2.21 29.05
C ILE A 450 12.26 1.79 29.05
N ASP A 451 12.84 1.55 30.23
CA ASP A 451 14.21 1.05 30.35
C ASP A 451 14.31 -0.41 29.88
N GLU A 452 15.40 -0.74 29.19
CA GLU A 452 15.73 -2.12 28.81
C GLU A 452 15.90 -2.96 30.08
N THR A 453 15.20 -4.10 30.14
CA THR A 453 15.33 -5.03 31.25
C THR A 453 16.54 -5.93 31.02
N ASP A 454 17.53 -5.90 31.91
CA ASP A 454 18.55 -6.95 31.94
C ASP A 454 17.87 -8.33 32.10
N PRO A 455 18.22 -9.36 31.30
CA PRO A 455 17.53 -10.66 31.30
C PRO A 455 17.63 -11.51 32.58
N PHE A 456 18.03 -10.96 33.72
CA PHE A 456 18.50 -11.76 34.86
C PHE A 456 17.59 -11.86 36.08
N GLU A 457 16.42 -11.21 36.11
CA GLU A 457 15.53 -11.33 37.26
C GLU A 457 14.06 -11.50 36.85
N THR A 458 13.64 -12.75 36.65
CA THR A 458 12.40 -13.32 37.22
C THR A 458 12.32 -14.83 36.93
N SER A 459 11.77 -15.57 37.87
CA SER A 459 11.84 -17.03 37.98
C SER A 459 11.02 -17.81 36.95
N ALA A 460 11.64 -18.31 35.87
CA ALA A 460 11.04 -19.31 34.97
C ALA A 460 12.07 -20.29 34.36
N VAL A 461 12.93 -20.90 35.21
CA VAL A 461 14.09 -21.71 34.78
C VAL A 461 13.75 -23.03 34.04
N SER A 462 12.49 -23.41 33.82
CA SER A 462 12.16 -24.64 33.08
C SER A 462 11.64 -24.45 31.66
N SER A 463 11.02 -23.30 31.33
CA SER A 463 10.41 -23.08 30.01
C SER A 463 11.33 -22.33 29.03
N GLU A 464 12.12 -21.39 29.54
CA GLU A 464 13.03 -20.55 28.72
C GLU A 464 14.25 -21.32 28.20
N LEU A 465 14.72 -22.35 28.90
CA LEU A 465 15.84 -23.17 28.40
C LEU A 465 15.47 -23.96 27.13
N MET A 466 14.17 -24.23 26.93
CA MET A 466 13.66 -24.89 25.73
C MET A 466 13.46 -23.90 24.58
N SER A 467 12.98 -22.68 24.86
CA SER A 467 12.80 -21.64 23.83
C SER A 467 14.13 -21.03 23.38
N VAL A 468 15.09 -20.81 24.28
CA VAL A 468 16.43 -20.32 23.94
C VAL A 468 17.21 -21.35 23.12
N LYS A 469 17.06 -22.65 23.40
CA LYS A 469 17.65 -23.70 22.57
C LYS A 469 17.03 -23.77 21.19
N ALA A 470 15.70 -23.62 21.08
CA ALA A 470 15.01 -23.57 19.79
C ALA A 470 15.44 -22.35 18.98
N LEU A 471 15.48 -21.16 19.59
CA LEU A 471 15.95 -19.93 18.95
C LEU A 471 17.44 -19.99 18.57
N GLN A 472 18.27 -20.64 19.38
CA GLN A 472 19.68 -20.86 19.04
C GLN A 472 19.83 -21.78 17.83
N GLN A 473 18.98 -22.81 17.75
CA GLN A 473 18.93 -23.75 16.64
C GLN A 473 18.46 -23.05 15.34
N ASP A 474 17.41 -22.22 15.42
CA ASP A 474 16.93 -21.41 14.30
C ASP A 474 17.97 -20.38 13.84
N LEU A 475 18.71 -19.79 14.77
CA LEU A 475 19.75 -18.80 14.48
C LEU A 475 20.96 -19.45 13.80
N ASP A 476 21.30 -20.69 14.17
CA ASP A 476 22.37 -21.45 13.53
C ASP A 476 21.92 -22.02 12.16
N GLU A 477 20.64 -22.39 12.00
CA GLU A 477 20.04 -22.67 10.69
C GLU A 477 20.05 -21.43 9.78
N LEU A 478 19.66 -20.27 10.29
CA LEU A 478 19.72 -19.02 9.53
C LEU A 478 21.14 -18.67 9.13
N LYS A 479 22.14 -18.84 10.02
CA LYS A 479 23.55 -18.64 9.67
C LYS A 479 24.00 -19.60 8.57
N SER A 480 23.56 -20.86 8.61
CA SER A 480 23.85 -21.86 7.58
C SER A 480 23.24 -21.46 6.22
N VAL A 481 21.97 -21.06 6.22
CA VAL A 481 21.28 -20.56 5.01
C VAL A 481 21.95 -19.30 4.47
N ASN A 482 22.32 -18.35 5.33
CA ASN A 482 22.99 -17.11 4.93
C ASN A 482 24.39 -17.39 4.36
N ALA A 483 25.11 -18.38 4.92
CA ALA A 483 26.39 -18.84 4.36
C ALA A 483 26.21 -19.48 2.97
N SER A 484 25.15 -20.26 2.77
CA SER A 484 24.78 -20.82 1.46
C SER A 484 24.44 -19.74 0.44
N LEU A 485 23.58 -18.79 0.81
CA LEU A 485 23.18 -17.65 -0.03
C LEU A 485 24.37 -16.74 -0.39
N ARG A 486 25.36 -16.59 0.51
CA ARG A 486 26.59 -15.87 0.21
C ARG A 486 27.47 -16.61 -0.81
N LYS A 487 27.53 -17.94 -0.74
CA LYS A 487 28.22 -18.75 -1.76
C LYS A 487 27.50 -18.67 -3.11
N GLU A 488 26.17 -18.76 -3.11
CA GLU A 488 25.38 -18.63 -4.32
C GLU A 488 25.52 -17.23 -4.94
N ASN A 489 25.47 -16.17 -4.13
CA ASN A 489 25.76 -14.80 -4.58
C ASN A 489 27.17 -14.65 -5.14
N HIS A 490 28.16 -15.32 -4.56
CA HIS A 490 29.52 -15.31 -5.09
C HIS A 490 29.58 -15.98 -6.48
N ILE A 491 28.96 -17.15 -6.63
CA ILE A 491 28.84 -17.87 -7.91
C ILE A 491 28.08 -17.03 -8.95
N LEU A 492 26.99 -16.37 -8.57
CA LEU A 492 26.22 -15.50 -9.46
C LEU A 492 27.03 -14.26 -9.88
N ARG A 493 27.82 -13.68 -8.97
CA ARG A 493 28.75 -12.59 -9.29
C ARG A 493 29.86 -13.03 -10.24
N GLU A 494 30.39 -14.24 -10.08
CA GLU A 494 31.36 -14.80 -11.02
C GLU A 494 30.73 -15.07 -12.39
N LYS A 495 29.51 -15.61 -12.45
CA LYS A 495 28.75 -15.78 -13.70
C LYS A 495 28.45 -14.44 -14.38
N LEU A 496 28.11 -13.40 -13.62
CA LEU A 496 27.87 -12.06 -14.13
C LEU A 496 29.17 -11.43 -14.67
N ASN A 497 30.29 -11.63 -13.98
CA ASN A 497 31.60 -11.14 -14.42
C ASN A 497 32.10 -11.91 -15.67
N ALA A 498 31.84 -13.21 -15.76
CA ALA A 498 32.11 -14.01 -16.95
C ALA A 498 31.24 -13.60 -18.16
N ALA A 499 29.99 -13.18 -17.91
CA ALA A 499 29.12 -12.61 -18.95
C ALA A 499 29.59 -11.22 -19.43
N ARG A 500 30.26 -10.44 -18.55
CA ARG A 500 30.83 -9.11 -18.91
C ARG A 500 32.13 -9.20 -19.70
N THR A 501 32.89 -10.29 -19.60
CA THR A 501 34.13 -10.51 -20.37
C THR A 501 33.91 -11.19 -21.73
N GLY A 502 32.67 -11.59 -22.05
CA GLY A 502 32.29 -12.27 -23.31
C GLY A 502 31.62 -11.41 -24.38
N GLY A 503 31.53 -10.08 -24.22
CA GLY A 503 30.85 -9.20 -25.17
C GLY A 503 31.66 -7.95 -25.47
N ASP A 504 32.22 -7.91 -26.68
CA ASP A 504 33.02 -6.80 -27.19
C ASP A 504 32.16 -5.54 -27.45
N GLY A 505 32.68 -4.39 -26.99
CA GLY A 505 32.45 -3.04 -27.51
C GLY A 505 31.04 -2.47 -27.69
N VAL A 506 30.45 -1.87 -26.64
CA VAL A 506 29.72 -0.58 -26.79
C VAL A 506 30.02 0.31 -25.58
N ARG A 507 30.64 1.47 -25.84
CA ARG A 507 30.93 2.54 -24.87
C ARG A 507 29.69 2.87 -24.03
N GLY A 508 29.76 2.55 -22.73
CA GLY A 508 28.77 2.96 -21.74
C GLY A 508 28.62 4.48 -21.71
N ARG A 509 27.49 4.97 -22.21
CA ARG A 509 27.10 6.36 -22.09
C ARG A 509 26.56 6.56 -20.68
N SER A 510 27.28 7.34 -19.87
CA SER A 510 26.95 7.67 -18.49
C SER A 510 25.45 7.95 -18.31
N VAL A 511 24.81 7.11 -17.50
CA VAL A 511 23.43 7.27 -17.03
C VAL A 511 23.34 8.62 -16.32
N ARG A 512 22.65 9.58 -16.93
CA ARG A 512 22.42 10.88 -16.29
C ARG A 512 21.42 10.68 -15.15
N PRO A 513 21.76 11.11 -13.92
CA PRO A 513 20.90 10.84 -12.77
C PRO A 513 19.58 11.65 -12.80
N SER A 514 18.56 11.18 -12.09
CA SER A 514 17.30 11.90 -11.88
C SER A 514 17.53 13.22 -11.13
N CYS A 515 16.62 14.19 -11.26
CA CYS A 515 16.72 15.48 -10.57
C CYS A 515 16.78 15.29 -9.04
N ASP A 516 16.07 14.31 -8.50
CA ASP A 516 16.08 14.00 -7.06
C ASP A 516 17.41 13.36 -6.64
N ALA A 517 18.01 12.52 -7.49
CA ALA A 517 19.37 12.00 -7.26
C ALA A 517 20.45 13.08 -7.38
N GLU A 518 20.25 14.09 -8.24
CA GLU A 518 21.10 15.28 -8.32
C GLU A 518 20.95 16.15 -7.07
N PHE A 519 19.73 16.33 -6.57
CA PHE A 519 19.45 17.08 -5.35
C PHE A 519 20.05 16.40 -4.12
N ALA A 520 19.87 15.08 -3.99
CA ALA A 520 20.47 14.29 -2.92
C ALA A 520 22.01 14.34 -2.94
N ARG A 521 22.63 14.36 -4.13
CA ARG A 521 24.08 14.53 -4.25
C ARG A 521 24.54 15.93 -3.88
N ALA A 522 23.84 16.98 -4.32
CA ALA A 522 24.17 18.36 -3.95
C ALA A 522 24.06 18.57 -2.43
N LEU A 523 23.01 18.04 -1.80
CA LEU A 523 22.87 18.06 -0.34
C LEU A 523 23.97 17.27 0.36
N LYS A 524 24.33 16.08 -0.14
CA LYS A 524 25.42 15.28 0.43
C LYS A 524 26.76 16.02 0.39
N VAL A 525 27.07 16.68 -0.73
CA VAL A 525 28.29 17.50 -0.86
C VAL A 525 28.25 18.70 0.09
N PHE A 526 27.10 19.38 0.19
CA PHE A 526 26.92 20.50 1.12
C PHE A 526 27.11 20.08 2.58
N TYR A 527 26.46 19.01 3.05
CA TYR A 527 26.60 18.53 4.43
C TYR A 527 28.02 18.04 4.73
N HIS A 528 28.70 17.47 3.73
CA HIS A 528 30.11 17.12 3.86
C HIS A 528 30.99 18.37 4.02
N SER A 529 30.78 19.41 3.21
CA SER A 529 31.49 20.68 3.33
C SER A 529 31.21 21.38 4.67
N MET A 530 29.95 21.38 5.12
CA MET A 530 29.54 21.93 6.42
C MET A 530 30.19 21.21 7.61
N THR A 531 30.60 19.95 7.44
CA THR A 531 31.38 19.23 8.45
C THR A 531 32.79 19.83 8.59
N SER A 532 33.41 20.25 7.48
CA SER A 532 34.69 20.97 7.48
C SER A 532 34.56 22.38 8.07
N VAL A 533 33.54 23.13 7.66
CA VAL A 533 33.22 24.48 8.18
C VAL A 533 33.00 24.43 9.70
N ARG A 534 32.26 23.43 10.20
CA ARG A 534 32.07 23.17 11.64
C ARG A 534 33.40 22.88 12.34
N GLY A 535 34.29 22.12 11.72
CA GLY A 535 35.63 21.85 12.25
C GLY A 535 36.49 23.12 12.37
N GLN A 536 36.42 24.03 11.40
CA GLN A 536 37.13 25.32 11.46
C GLN A 536 36.56 26.24 12.54
N LEU A 537 35.24 26.31 12.68
CA LEU A 537 34.59 27.06 13.76
C LEU A 537 35.03 26.55 15.15
N GLN A 538 35.16 25.23 15.30
CA GLN A 538 35.68 24.63 16.53
C GLN A 538 37.15 25.00 16.78
N ARG A 539 37.99 25.05 15.74
CA ARG A 539 39.38 25.53 15.87
C ARG A 539 39.43 26.99 16.29
N LEU A 540 38.61 27.86 15.69
CA LEU A 540 38.48 29.27 16.07
C LEU A 540 38.05 29.45 17.54
N ARG A 541 37.11 28.63 18.02
CA ARG A 541 36.64 28.66 19.41
C ARG A 541 37.69 28.15 20.41
N ARG A 542 38.55 27.22 19.98
CA ARG A 542 39.61 26.64 20.82
C ARG A 542 40.92 27.44 20.78
N HIS A 543 41.12 28.28 19.77
CA HIS A 543 42.32 29.09 19.64
C HIS A 543 42.28 30.28 20.61
N ARG A 544 43.09 30.21 21.67
CA ARG A 544 43.26 31.27 22.68
C ARG A 544 44.73 31.73 22.70
N PRO A 545 44.99 33.00 23.02
CA PRO A 545 46.36 33.47 23.19
C PRO A 545 46.98 32.83 24.45
N SER A 546 48.28 32.53 24.42
CA SER A 546 48.99 32.03 25.60
C SER A 546 49.10 33.12 26.67
N GLU A 547 48.93 32.74 27.94
CA GLU A 547 48.94 33.66 29.10
C GLU A 547 50.31 34.35 29.31
N GLU A 548 51.38 33.83 28.71
CA GLU A 548 52.76 34.36 28.78
C GLU A 548 53.19 35.12 27.51
N SER A 549 52.26 35.52 26.64
CA SER A 549 52.60 36.13 25.34
C SER A 549 52.94 37.63 25.44
N ASP A 550 54.13 38.02 24.98
CA ASP A 550 54.51 39.42 24.79
C ASP A 550 53.63 40.12 23.72
N LEU A 551 53.66 41.46 23.66
CA LEU A 551 52.90 42.29 22.71
C LEU A 551 53.01 41.83 21.24
N LEU A 552 54.19 41.35 20.83
CA LEU A 552 54.41 40.82 19.49
C LEU A 552 53.66 39.48 19.27
N GLY A 553 53.62 38.61 20.28
CA GLY A 553 52.90 37.34 20.24
C GLY A 553 51.39 37.53 20.22
N LEU A 554 50.86 38.49 20.96
CA LEU A 554 49.44 38.88 20.92
C LEU A 554 49.04 39.43 19.54
N LYS A 555 49.92 40.21 18.90
CA LYS A 555 49.66 40.73 17.55
C LYS A 555 49.61 39.62 16.51
N LEU A 556 50.55 38.67 16.57
CA LEU A 556 50.56 37.48 15.70
C LEU A 556 49.31 36.61 15.92
N PHE A 557 48.88 36.43 17.17
CA PHE A 557 47.64 35.72 17.50
C PHE A 557 46.41 36.40 16.88
N VAL A 558 46.29 37.73 16.99
CA VAL A 558 45.15 38.46 16.40
C VAL A 558 45.16 38.38 14.89
N ASP A 559 46.32 38.49 14.24
CA ASP A 559 46.44 38.37 12.79
C ASP A 559 46.11 36.94 12.30
N GLU A 560 46.52 35.92 13.05
CA GLU A 560 46.18 34.52 12.77
C GLU A 560 44.70 34.21 13.02
N HIS A 561 44.12 34.72 14.10
CA HIS A 561 42.69 34.56 14.42
C HIS A 561 41.81 35.27 13.38
N ARG A 562 42.20 36.46 12.93
CA ARG A 562 41.55 37.17 11.82
C ARG A 562 41.62 36.39 10.51
N ARG A 563 42.77 35.78 10.20
CA ARG A 563 42.89 34.91 9.01
C ARG A 563 41.95 33.71 9.11
N LEU A 564 41.93 33.01 10.24
CA LEU A 564 41.05 31.86 10.45
C LEU A 564 39.56 32.23 10.38
N LEU A 565 39.18 33.41 10.87
CA LEU A 565 37.80 33.92 10.76
C LEU A 565 37.40 34.20 9.32
N ARG A 566 38.31 34.81 8.54
CA ARG A 566 38.10 35.04 7.12
C ARG A 566 37.97 33.72 6.35
N ASP A 567 38.87 32.78 6.58
CA ASP A 567 38.87 31.48 5.91
C ASP A 567 37.57 30.69 6.24
N PHE A 568 37.10 30.75 7.48
CA PHE A 568 35.81 30.18 7.89
C PHE A 568 34.63 30.83 7.15
N SER A 569 34.61 32.17 7.08
CA SER A 569 33.55 32.92 6.40
C SER A 569 33.51 32.61 4.91
N GLU A 570 34.68 32.59 4.25
CA GLU A 570 34.81 32.30 2.81
C GLU A 570 34.36 30.87 2.49
N GLN A 571 34.74 29.87 3.29
CA GLN A 571 34.29 28.49 3.07
C GLN A 571 32.80 28.28 3.32
N MET A 572 32.22 28.98 4.30
CA MET A 572 30.79 28.94 4.57
C MET A 572 30.01 29.57 3.41
N GLU A 573 30.45 30.72 2.93
CA GLU A 573 29.85 31.42 1.80
C GLU A 573 29.97 30.63 0.49
N GLU A 574 31.12 30.02 0.23
CA GLU A 574 31.36 29.15 -0.92
C GLU A 574 30.44 27.91 -0.89
N SER A 575 30.29 27.27 0.28
CA SER A 575 29.43 26.09 0.45
C SER A 575 27.96 26.43 0.17
N VAL A 576 27.47 27.56 0.68
CA VAL A 576 26.10 28.02 0.46
C VAL A 576 25.88 28.49 -0.98
N SER A 577 26.85 29.19 -1.58
CA SER A 577 26.79 29.63 -2.97
C SER A 577 26.75 28.46 -3.93
N THR A 578 27.59 27.44 -3.71
CA THR A 578 27.62 26.22 -4.52
C THR A 578 26.29 25.48 -4.45
N LEU A 579 25.73 25.29 -3.25
CA LEU A 579 24.41 24.67 -3.10
C LEU A 579 23.33 25.47 -3.82
N LYS A 580 23.32 26.80 -3.69
CA LYS A 580 22.36 27.66 -4.40
C LYS A 580 22.48 27.52 -5.92
N GLN A 581 23.69 27.46 -6.46
CA GLN A 581 23.94 27.27 -7.88
C GLN A 581 23.49 25.89 -8.37
N ASP A 582 23.79 24.84 -7.62
CA ASP A 582 23.38 23.46 -7.93
C ASP A 582 21.85 23.33 -7.94
N VAL A 583 21.19 23.85 -6.91
CA VAL A 583 19.72 23.85 -6.82
C VAL A 583 19.11 24.65 -7.96
N ALA A 584 19.63 25.84 -8.26
CA ALA A 584 19.14 26.64 -9.38
C ALA A 584 19.35 25.96 -10.75
N ALA A 585 20.42 25.19 -10.92
CA ALA A 585 20.69 24.42 -12.13
C ALA A 585 19.79 23.18 -12.25
N ILE A 586 19.50 22.51 -11.13
CA ILE A 586 18.59 21.34 -11.07
C ILE A 586 17.15 21.80 -11.35
N VAL A 587 16.70 22.90 -10.74
CA VAL A 587 15.36 23.46 -10.95
C VAL A 587 15.17 23.92 -12.40
N ARG A 588 16.16 24.60 -13.00
CA ARG A 588 16.13 24.97 -14.43
C ARG A 588 15.99 23.74 -15.32
N ARG A 589 16.79 22.69 -15.10
CA ARG A 589 16.71 21.43 -15.84
C ARG A 589 15.40 20.68 -15.63
N LYS A 590 14.84 20.69 -14.41
CA LYS A 590 13.52 20.09 -14.12
C LYS A 590 12.42 20.80 -14.90
N ARG A 591 12.48 22.14 -14.98
CA ARG A 591 11.52 22.96 -15.72
C ARG A 591 11.62 22.78 -17.25
N GLU A 592 12.84 22.64 -17.77
CA GLU A 592 13.09 22.32 -19.18
C GLU A 592 12.53 20.93 -19.56
N ARG A 593 12.60 19.94 -18.65
CA ARG A 593 12.06 18.59 -18.87
C ARG A 593 10.55 18.51 -18.74
N SER A 594 9.92 19.37 -17.94
CA SER A 594 8.46 19.39 -17.75
C SER A 594 7.71 20.21 -18.80
N GLY A 595 8.41 20.82 -19.78
CA GLY A 595 7.78 21.52 -20.91
C GLY A 595 7.05 22.83 -20.55
N VAL A 596 7.19 23.33 -19.33
CA VAL A 596 6.48 24.54 -18.85
C VAL A 596 7.41 25.76 -18.96
N TRP A 597 7.33 26.44 -20.10
CA TRP A 597 7.83 27.82 -20.23
C TRP A 597 6.64 28.80 -20.15
N PRO A 598 6.83 29.99 -19.56
CA PRO A 598 5.78 31.01 -19.48
C PRO A 598 5.38 31.54 -20.86
#